data_AF-A0A9W6Y4S3-F1
#
_entry.id   AF-A0A9W6Y4S3-F1
#
_cell.length_a   1.000
_cell.length_b   1.000
_cell.length_c   1.000
_cell.angle_alpha   90.00
_cell.angle_beta   90.00
_cell.angle_gamma   90.00
#
_symmetry.space_group_name_H-M   'P 1'
#
loop_
_entity.id
_entity.type
_entity.pdbx_description
1 polymer ?
#
loop_
_entity_poly.entity_id
_entity_poly.type
_entity_poly.pdbx_seq_one_letter_code
_entity_poly.pdbx_strand_id
1 'polypeptide(L)'
;MGALKNHFALSPADSHDDLGYKIGKGLAAITKREWVGANKKVQLQETAYLNEAQAAAPAPVPAPTREKLNAFTVEPALDPQVDVK
;
A
#
# COMPACT_ATOMS: atom_id res chain seq x y z
N MET A 1 -7.95 -2.48 22.04
CA MET A 1 -6.96 -1.74 22.86
C MET A 1 -5.64 -2.50 22.85
N GLY A 2 -4.49 -1.81 22.74
CA GLY A 2 -3.17 -2.46 22.78
C GLY A 2 -2.73 -2.78 24.21
N ALA A 3 -1.88 -3.81 24.38
CA ALA A 3 -1.44 -4.30 25.70
C ALA A 3 -0.80 -3.22 26.58
N LEU A 4 0.08 -2.40 26.00
CA LEU A 4 0.74 -1.30 26.70
C LEU A 4 -0.26 -0.20 27.13
N LYS A 5 -1.25 0.09 26.30
CA LYS A 5 -2.29 1.09 26.61
C LYS A 5 -3.15 0.67 27.80
N ASN A 6 -3.45 -0.63 27.93
CA ASN A 6 -4.18 -1.14 29.09
C ASN A 6 -3.39 -0.99 30.39
N HIS A 7 -2.06 -1.15 30.34
CA HIS A 7 -1.19 -0.95 31.50
C HIS A 7 -1.21 0.50 31.98
N PHE A 8 -1.19 1.48 31.07
CA PHE A 8 -1.30 2.90 31.42
C PHE A 8 -2.70 3.32 31.88
N ALA A 9 -3.76 2.67 31.39
CA ALA A 9 -5.12 2.97 31.84
C ALA A 9 -5.35 2.58 33.31
N LEU A 10 -4.65 1.55 33.80
CA LEU A 10 -4.76 1.07 35.18
C LEU A 10 -3.80 1.80 36.13
N SER A 11 -2.66 2.28 35.63
CA SER A 11 -1.69 3.04 36.41
C SER A 11 -1.09 4.14 35.54
N PRO A 12 -1.74 5.33 35.51
CA PRO A 12 -1.20 6.51 34.83
C PRO A 12 0.17 6.89 35.40
N ALA A 13 1.02 7.51 34.60
CA ALA A 13 2.33 7.96 35.07
C ALA A 13 2.22 9.33 35.75
N ASP A 14 2.91 9.50 36.88
CA ASP A 14 2.87 10.74 37.68
C ASP A 14 4.05 11.67 37.38
N SER A 15 5.06 11.19 36.66
CA SER A 15 6.22 11.96 36.22
C SER A 15 6.82 11.40 34.92
N HIS A 16 7.76 12.14 34.33
CA HIS A 16 8.48 11.67 33.14
C HIS A 16 9.35 10.44 33.41
N ASP A 17 10.00 10.38 34.58
CA ASP A 17 10.81 9.23 34.97
C ASP A 17 9.95 7.99 35.23
N ASP A 18 8.80 8.17 35.88
CA ASP A 18 7.81 7.11 36.11
C ASP A 18 7.19 6.63 34.79
N LEU A 19 6.97 7.52 33.83
CA LEU A 19 6.52 7.16 32.48
C LEU A 19 7.56 6.24 31.81
N GLY A 20 8.84 6.62 31.81
CA GLY A 20 9.92 5.80 31.25
C GLY A 20 9.99 4.41 31.90
N TYR A 21 9.90 4.37 33.24
CA TYR A 21 9.86 3.12 34.00
C TYR A 21 8.66 2.23 33.64
N LYS A 22 7.45 2.81 33.57
CA LYS A 22 6.21 2.09 33.24
C LYS A 22 6.20 1.61 31.79
N ILE A 23 6.78 2.36 30.85
CA ILE A 23 6.99 1.91 29.47
C ILE A 23 7.90 0.67 29.48
N GLY A 24 9.08 0.76 30.13
CA GLY A 24 10.03 -0.34 30.17
C GLY A 24 9.44 -1.61 30.78
N LYS A 25 8.76 -1.49 31.92
CA LYS A 25 8.06 -2.59 32.58
C LYS A 25 6.94 -3.17 31.73
N GLY A 26 6.13 -2.31 31.12
CA GLY A 26 5.02 -2.70 30.26
C GLY A 26 5.49 -3.45 29.01
N LEU A 27 6.59 -3.01 28.39
CA LEU A 27 7.20 -3.70 27.25
C LEU A 27 7.83 -5.04 27.64
N ALA A 28 8.51 -5.10 28.79
CA ALA A 28 9.10 -6.34 29.30
C ALA A 28 8.05 -7.40 29.64
N ALA A 29 6.82 -6.99 29.98
CA ALA A 29 5.71 -7.89 30.23
C ALA A 29 5.09 -8.48 28.95
N ILE A 30 5.38 -7.93 27.77
CA ILE A 30 4.84 -8.43 26.49
C ILE A 30 5.54 -9.73 26.12
N THR A 31 4.75 -10.79 25.94
CA THR A 31 5.26 -12.09 25.58
C THR A 31 5.70 -12.15 24.11
N LYS A 32 6.61 -13.07 23.79
CA LYS A 32 7.01 -13.35 22.40
C LYS A 32 5.80 -13.67 21.50
N ARG A 33 4.79 -14.36 22.04
CA ARG A 33 3.56 -14.71 21.29
C ARG A 33 2.78 -13.45 20.90
N GLU A 34 2.67 -12.49 21.80
CA GLU A 34 1.98 -11.22 21.53
C GLU A 34 2.72 -10.39 20.48
N TRP A 35 4.06 -10.34 20.52
CA TRP A 35 4.86 -9.71 19.48
C TRP A 35 4.65 -10.34 18.10
N VAL A 36 4.69 -11.68 18.02
CA VAL A 36 4.43 -12.41 16.77
C VAL A 36 3.00 -12.16 16.27
N GLY A 37 2.02 -12.16 17.18
CA GLY A 37 0.63 -11.87 16.85
C GLY A 37 0.43 -10.45 16.32
N ALA A 38 1.09 -9.46 16.93
CA ALA A 38 1.07 -8.07 16.46
C ALA A 38 1.70 -7.95 15.07
N ASN A 39 2.85 -8.58 14.83
CA ASN A 39 3.50 -8.57 13.52
C ASN A 39 2.62 -9.18 12.42
N LYS A 40 1.97 -10.32 12.70
CA LYS A 40 1.03 -10.94 11.76
C LYS A 40 -0.16 -10.02 11.42
N LYS A 41 -0.67 -9.27 12.40
CA LYS A 41 -1.76 -8.31 12.16
C LYS A 41 -1.32 -7.18 11.23
N VAL A 42 -0.10 -6.67 11.38
CA VAL A 42 0.45 -5.65 10.48
C VAL A 42 0.55 -6.20 9.06
N GLN A 43 1.09 -7.40 8.88
CA GLN A 43 1.18 -8.04 7.56
C GLN A 43 -0.19 -8.25 6.90
N LEU A 44 -1.20 -8.64 7.67
CA LEU A 44 -2.57 -8.76 7.16
C LEU A 44 -3.15 -7.42 6.73
N GLN A 45 -2.92 -6.35 7.50
CA GLN A 45 -3.38 -5.00 7.14
C GLN A 45 -2.68 -4.48 5.88
N GLU A 46 -1.37 -4.70 5.75
CA GLU A 46 -0.62 -4.34 4.56
C GLU A 46 -1.13 -5.09 3.33
N THR A 47 -1.37 -6.40 3.46
CA THR A 47 -1.94 -7.21 2.38
C THR A 47 -3.33 -6.71 1.98
N ALA A 48 -4.18 -6.38 2.95
CA ALA A 48 -5.51 -5.84 2.68
C ALA A 48 -5.44 -4.49 1.93
N TYR A 49 -4.58 -3.58 2.38
CA TYR A 49 -4.34 -2.30 1.73
C TYR A 49 -3.89 -2.46 0.27
N LEU A 50 -2.95 -3.37 0.02
CA LEU A 50 -2.47 -3.64 -1.34
C LEU A 50 -3.57 -4.23 -2.23
N ASN A 51 -4.39 -5.14 -1.69
CA ASN A 51 -5.52 -5.72 -2.43
C ASN A 51 -6.60 -4.68 -2.75
N GLU A 52 -6.90 -3.78 -1.82
CA GLU A 52 -7.83 -2.67 -2.04
C GLU A 52 -7.29 -1.69 -3.09
N ALA A 53 -6.00 -1.34 -3.02
CA ALA A 53 -5.36 -0.51 -4.02
C ALA A 53 -5.36 -1.16 -5.42
N GLN A 54 -5.14 -2.48 -5.48
CA GLN A 54 -5.20 -3.23 -6.73
C GLN A 54 -6.64 -3.34 -7.28
N ALA A 55 -7.64 -3.50 -6.42
CA ALA A 55 -9.04 -3.52 -6.81
C ALA A 55 -9.55 -2.15 -7.27
N ALA A 56 -8.99 -1.07 -6.72
CA ALA A 56 -9.27 0.30 -7.13
C ALA A 56 -8.48 0.74 -8.37
N ALA A 57 -7.51 -0.06 -8.83
CA ALA A 57 -6.75 0.26 -10.03
C ALA A 57 -7.66 0.22 -11.26
N PRO A 58 -7.68 1.28 -12.09
CA PRO A 58 -8.43 1.26 -13.34
C PRO A 58 -7.99 0.07 -14.17
N ALA A 59 -8.95 -0.60 -14.82
CA ALA A 59 -8.68 -1.76 -15.65
C ALA A 59 -7.53 -1.44 -16.61
N PRO A 60 -6.48 -2.30 -16.67
CA PRO A 60 -5.35 -2.03 -17.54
C PRO A 60 -5.90 -1.87 -18.96
N VAL A 61 -5.67 -0.70 -19.56
CA VAL A 61 -6.02 -0.47 -20.95
C VAL A 61 -5.21 -1.50 -21.75
N PRO A 62 -5.86 -2.42 -22.48
CA PRO A 62 -5.13 -3.42 -23.24
C PRO A 62 -4.17 -2.70 -24.17
N ALA A 63 -2.90 -3.10 -24.13
CA ALA A 63 -1.89 -2.54 -25.01
C ALA A 63 -2.43 -2.62 -26.46
N PRO A 64 -2.33 -1.53 -27.24
CA PRO A 64 -2.84 -1.54 -28.60
C PRO A 64 -2.21 -2.70 -29.37
N THR A 65 -3.04 -3.49 -30.05
CA THR A 65 -2.55 -4.58 -30.90
C THR A 65 -1.66 -4.01 -32.00
N ARG A 66 -0.73 -4.81 -32.53
CA ARG A 66 0.11 -4.41 -33.68
C ARG A 66 -0.72 -3.86 -34.84
N GLU A 67 -1.91 -4.40 -35.06
CA GLU A 67 -2.87 -3.92 -36.06
C GLU A 67 -3.37 -2.50 -35.78
N LYS A 68 -3.70 -2.19 -34.52
CA LYS A 68 -4.08 -0.83 -34.10
C LYS A 68 -2.92 0.14 -34.22
N LEU A 69 -1.71 -0.29 -33.88
CA LEU A 69 -0.50 0.53 -34.07
C LEU A 69 -0.26 0.82 -35.56
N ASN A 70 -0.38 -0.18 -36.43
CA ASN A 70 -0.23 -0.01 -37.87
C ASN A 70 -1.31 0.88 -38.50
N ALA A 71 -2.53 0.91 -37.93
CA ALA A 71 -3.60 1.79 -38.38
C ALA A 71 -3.33 3.28 -38.09
N PHE A 72 -2.51 3.59 -37.08
CA PHE A 72 -2.05 4.96 -36.80
C PHE A 72 -0.82 5.38 -37.62
N THR A 73 -0.11 4.43 -38.24
CA THR A 73 1.11 4.66 -39.04
C THR A 73 0.82 4.87 -40.53
N VAL A 74 -0.44 4.75 -40.97
CA VAL A 74 -0.82 5.10 -42.34
C VAL A 74 -1.00 6.63 -42.41
N GLU A 75 0.10 7.36 -42.51
CA GLU A 75 0.05 8.64 -43.22
C GLU A 75 -0.50 8.35 -44.63
N PRO A 76 -1.47 9.13 -45.15
CA PRO A 76 -1.83 9.00 -46.54
C PRO A 76 -0.60 9.36 -47.36
N ALA A 77 -0.02 8.36 -48.02
CA ALA A 77 0.92 8.57 -49.10
C ALA A 77 0.17 9.36 -50.18
N LEU A 78 0.34 10.68 -50.18
CA LEU A 78 0.04 11.51 -51.33
C LEU A 78 1.15 11.24 -52.36
N ASP A 79 1.05 10.09 -53.03
CA ASP A 79 1.84 9.78 -54.21
C ASP A 79 1.14 10.30 -55.49
N PRO A 80 1.89 10.49 -56.59
CA PRO A 80 1.92 11.75 -57.33
C PRO A 80 1.18 11.70 -58.68
N GLN A 81 1.05 12.90 -59.27
CA GLN A 81 0.63 13.23 -60.64
C GLN A 81 -0.88 13.16 -60.98
N VAL A 82 -1.43 14.33 -61.30
CA VAL A 82 -2.36 14.47 -62.42
C VAL A 82 -1.81 15.57 -63.35
N ASP A 83 -1.43 15.12 -64.54
CA ASP A 83 -1.11 15.89 -65.74
C ASP A 83 -2.27 16.84 -66.10
N VAL A 84 -1.97 18.11 -66.37
CA VAL A 84 -2.91 19.02 -67.06
C VAL A 84 -2.14 19.85 -68.09
N LYS A 85 -2.17 19.35 -69.33
CA LYS A 85 -2.21 20.04 -70.64
C LYS A 85 -1.38 21.31 -70.87
#